data_AF-A0A2I0DRL9-F1
#
_entry.id   AF-A0A2I0DRL9-F1
#
_cell.length_a   1.000
_cell.length_b   1.000
_cell.length_c   1.000
_cell.angle_alpha   90.00
_cell.angle_beta   90.00
_cell.angle_gamma   90.00
#
_symmetry.space_group_name_H-M   'P 1'
#
loop_
_entity.id
_entity.type
_entity.pdbx_description
1 polymer ?
#
loop_
_entity_poly.entity_id
_entity_poly.type
_entity_poly.pdbx_seq_one_letter_code
_entity_poly.pdbx_strand_id
1 'polypeptide(L)' 'MTAVNHSINLSIINEVKSNGRLLSDVARQYGVSTKAVYQLVRQSEQPSTSRTLTLRSEIEQLRSRIQELTLELSHITQ' A
#
# COMPACT_ATOMS: atom_id res chain seq x y z
N MET A 1 -13.32 4.16 10.81
CA MET A 1 -13.77 5.02 9.68
C MET A 1 -12.63 5.32 8.68
N THR A 2 -11.66 4.41 8.47
CA THR A 2 -10.44 4.65 7.66
C THR A 2 -10.48 4.01 6.27
N ALA A 3 -11.28 2.96 6.08
CA ALA A 3 -11.38 2.24 4.81
C ALA A 3 -11.96 3.11 3.67
N VAL A 4 -12.98 3.93 3.96
CA VAL A 4 -13.66 4.78 2.96
C VAL A 4 -12.71 5.81 2.35
N ASN A 5 -11.85 6.44 3.17
CA ASN A 5 -10.88 7.42 2.68
C ASN A 5 -9.79 6.78 1.81
N HIS A 6 -9.42 5.52 2.07
CA HIS A 6 -8.46 4.82 1.25
C HIS A 6 -9.01 4.48 -0.14
N SER A 7 -10.27 4.03 -0.22
CA SER A 7 -10.96 3.76 -1.49
C SER A 7 -11.06 5.00 -2.36
N ILE A 8 -11.42 6.15 -1.78
CA ILE A 8 -11.51 7.43 -2.50
C ILE A 8 -10.15 7.88 -3.04
N ASN A 9 -9.09 7.74 -2.24
CA ASN A 9 -7.73 8.08 -2.67
C ASN A 9 -7.27 7.23 -3.86
N LEU A 10 -7.58 5.93 -3.88
CA LEU A 10 -7.27 5.06 -5.01
C LEU A 10 -8.03 5.45 -6.28
N SER A 11 -9.31 5.82 -6.16
CA SER A 11 -10.09 6.33 -7.29
C SER A 11 -9.49 7.62 -7.85
N ILE A 12 -9.10 8.57 -7.00
CA ILE A 12 -8.43 9.83 -7.41
C ILE A 12 -7.13 9.53 -8.17
N ILE A 13 -6.31 8.60 -7.67
CA ILE A 13 -5.05 8.21 -8.32
C ILE A 13 -5.31 7.58 -9.69
N ASN A 14 -6.31 6.69 -9.80
CA ASN A 14 -6.63 5.99 -11.04
C ASN A 14 -7.16 6.95 -12.13
N GLU A 15 -8.01 7.92 -11.75
CA GLU A 15 -8.51 8.95 -12.67
C GLU A 15 -7.39 9.79 -13.28
N VAL A 16 -6.34 10.09 -12.52
CA VAL A 16 -5.19 10.86 -13.02
C VAL A 16 -4.22 9.99 -13.80
N LYS A 17 -3.83 8.83 -13.27
CA LYS A 17 -2.75 8.01 -13.84
C LYS A 17 -3.19 7.10 -14.98
N SER A 18 -4.39 6.53 -14.89
CA SER A 18 -4.90 5.56 -15.88
C SER A 18 -5.82 6.23 -16.90
N ASN A 19 -6.66 7.16 -16.46
CA ASN A 19 -7.61 7.86 -17.34
C ASN A 19 -7.04 9.17 -17.91
N GLY A 20 -5.81 9.57 -17.53
CA GLY A 20 -5.13 10.75 -18.07
C GLY A 20 -5.80 12.09 -17.77
N ARG A 21 -6.64 12.16 -16.74
CA ARG A 21 -7.40 13.38 -16.44
C ARG A 21 -6.53 14.44 -15.76
N LEU A 22 -6.87 15.70 -16.02
CA LEU A 22 -6.20 16.84 -15.39
C LEU A 22 -6.44 16.87 -13.88
N LEU A 23 -5.38 17.15 -13.13
CA LEU A 23 -5.41 17.27 -11.67
C LEU A 23 -6.49 18.23 -11.17
N SER A 24 -6.72 19.34 -11.89
CA SER A 24 -7.72 20.36 -11.56
C SER A 24 -9.16 19.86 -11.70
N ASP A 25 -9.41 19.00 -12.68
CA ASP A 25 -10.76 18.48 -12.95
C ASP A 25 -11.12 17.39 -11.94
N VAL A 26 -10.15 16.52 -11.62
CA VAL A 26 -10.29 15.52 -10.56
C VAL A 26 -10.47 16.21 -9.20
N ALA A 27 -9.71 17.26 -8.91
CA ALA A 27 -9.87 18.05 -7.70
C ALA A 27 -11.29 18.61 -7.54
N ARG A 28 -11.84 19.20 -8.61
CA ARG A 28 -13.21 19.74 -8.62
C ARG A 28 -14.27 18.65 -8.40
N GLN A 29 -14.12 17.50 -9.07
CA GLN A 29 -15.09 16.39 -8.95
C GLN A 29 -15.13 15.78 -7.55
N TYR A 30 -13.98 15.65 -6.90
CA TYR A 30 -13.87 15.03 -5.58
C TYR A 30 -13.93 16.03 -4.43
N GLY A 31 -14.13 17.33 -4.70
CA GLY A 31 -14.22 18.37 -3.68
C GLY A 31 -12.93 18.59 -2.88
N VAL A 32 -11.79 18.27 -3.48
CA VAL A 32 -10.46 18.40 -2.85
C VAL A 32 -9.61 19.45 -3.58
N SER A 33 -8.55 19.92 -2.94
CA SER A 33 -7.63 20.85 -3.61
C SER A 33 -6.77 20.13 -4.67
N THR A 34 -6.43 20.84 -5.75
CA THR A 34 -5.48 20.34 -6.77
C THR A 34 -4.15 19.92 -6.16
N LYS A 35 -3.71 20.63 -5.11
CA LYS A 35 -2.50 20.29 -4.34
C LYS A 35 -2.62 18.93 -3.65
N ALA A 36 -3.78 18.61 -3.08
CA ALA A 36 -4.03 17.32 -2.44
C ALA A 36 -4.02 16.17 -3.46
N VAL A 37 -4.64 16.36 -4.63
CA VAL A 37 -4.59 15.38 -5.74
C VAL A 37 -3.15 15.17 -6.20
N TYR A 38 -2.39 16.25 -6.41
CA TYR A 38 -0.97 16.16 -6.77
C TYR A 38 -0.16 15.38 -5.72
N GLN A 39 -0.37 15.65 -4.43
CA GLN A 39 0.32 14.93 -3.36
C GLN A 39 -0.05 13.45 -3.33
N LEU A 40 -1.31 13.09 -3.50
CA LEU A 40 -1.76 11.70 -3.56
C LEU A 40 -1.12 10.93 -4.72
N VAL A 41 -1.13 11.53 -5.92
CA VAL A 41 -0.51 10.93 -7.11
C VAL A 41 0.99 10.78 -6.91
N ARG A 42 1.67 11.82 -6.42
CA ARG A 42 3.11 11.79 -6.14
C ARG A 42 3.48 10.77 -5.06
N GLN A 43 2.68 10.62 -4.00
CA GLN A 43 2.88 9.60 -2.97
C GLN A 43 2.62 8.19 -3.49
N SER A 44 1.73 8.01 -4.47
CA SER A 44 1.53 6.74 -5.16
C SER A 44 2.67 6.35 -6.10
N GLU A 45 3.43 7.35 -6.59
CA GLU A 45 4.61 7.17 -7.43
C GLU A 45 5.87 6.95 -6.62
N GLN A 46 5.93 7.49 -5.41
CA GLN A 46 6.97 7.11 -4.49
C GLN A 46 6.79 5.63 -4.21
N PRO A 47 7.76 4.79 -4.58
CA PRO A 47 7.68 3.41 -4.22
C PRO A 47 7.59 3.37 -2.70
N SER A 48 6.54 2.73 -2.19
CA SER A 48 6.47 2.31 -0.78
C SER A 48 7.53 1.24 -0.50
N THR A 49 8.68 1.28 -1.21
CA THR A 49 9.78 0.32 -1.14
C THR A 49 10.23 0.17 0.28
N SER A 50 10.35 1.23 1.07
CA SER A 50 10.78 1.07 2.46
C SER A 50 9.81 0.18 3.25
N ARG A 51 8.51 0.50 3.30
CA ARG A 51 7.55 -0.30 4.08
C ARG A 51 7.27 -1.68 3.47
N THR A 52 7.15 -1.77 2.15
CA THR A 52 6.89 -3.03 1.45
C THR A 52 8.10 -3.97 1.53
N LEU A 53 9.33 -3.46 1.43
CA LEU A 53 10.55 -4.26 1.61
C LEU A 53 10.73 -4.68 3.07
N THR A 54 10.47 -3.79 4.02
CA THR A 54 10.48 -4.14 5.46
C THR A 54 9.48 -5.26 5.75
N LEU A 55 8.23 -5.12 5.31
CA LEU A 55 7.20 -6.14 5.50
C LEU A 55 7.56 -7.46 4.81
N ARG A 56 8.14 -7.43 3.61
CA ARG A 56 8.61 -8.64 2.92
C ARG A 56 9.74 -9.33 3.70
N SER A 57 10.70 -8.57 4.21
CA SER A 57 11.80 -9.12 5.02
C SER A 57 11.27 -9.75 6.31
N GLU A 58 10.32 -9.10 6.97
CA GLU A 58 9.71 -9.58 8.21
C GLU A 58 8.90 -10.87 7.99
N ILE A 59 8.16 -10.95 6.87
CA ILE A 59 7.46 -12.18 6.46
C ILE A 59 8.43 -13.35 6.27
N GLU A 60 9.56 -13.13 5.60
CA GLU A 60 10.55 -14.19 5.37
C GLU A 60 11.22 -14.64 6.67
N GLN A 61 11.54 -13.71 7.58
CA GLN A 61 12.07 -14.06 8.90
C GLN A 61 11.07 -14.89 9.72
N LEU A 62 9.80 -14.49 9.73
CA LEU A 62 8.76 -15.23 10.44
C LEU A 62 8.53 -16.62 9.85
N ARG A 63 8.59 -16.76 8.52
CA ARG A 63 8.51 -18.07 7.85
C ARG A 63 9.64 -19.00 8.24
N SER A 64 10.88 -18.51 8.26
CA SER A 64 12.04 -19.29 8.72
C SER A 64 11.84 -19.76 10.15
N ARG A 65 11.38 -18.87 11.04
CA ARG A 65 11.15 -19.20 12.45
C ARG A 65 10.05 -20.26 12.64
N ILE A 66 8.97 -20.18 11.85
CA ILE A 66 7.92 -21.20 11.87
C ILE A 66 8.47 -22.56 11.44
N GLN A 67 9.33 -22.61 10.42
CA GLN A 67 9.95 -23.86 9.97
C GLN A 67 10.85 -24.48 11.05
N GLU A 68 11.69 -23.67 11.70
CA GLU A 68 12.54 -24.13 12.82
C GLU A 68 11.70 -24.72 13.96
N LEU A 69 10.68 -23.99 14.40
CA LEU A 69 9.80 -24.43 15.50
C LEU A 69 9.02 -25.71 15.13
N THR A 70 8.65 -25.86 13.86
CA THR A 70 7.97 -27.07 13.37
C THR A 70 8.89 -28.28 13.42
N LEU A 71 10.17 -28.10 13.06
CA LEU A 71 11.19 -29.14 13.17
C LEU A 71 11.44 -29.53 14.63
N GLU A 72 11.60 -28.54 15.51
CA GLU A 72 11.75 -28.78 16.95
C GLU A 72 10.56 -29.55 17.54
N LEU A 73 9.33 -29.16 17.19
CA LEU A 73 8.12 -29.89 17.61
C LEU A 73 8.15 -31.35 17.13
N SER A 74 8.51 -31.59 15.87
CA SER A 74 8.57 -32.95 15.33
C SER A 74 9.58 -33.85 16.05
N HIS A 75 10.67 -33.27 16.54
CA HIS A 75 11.68 -33.97 17.33
C HIS A 75 11.25 -34.28 18.76
N ILE A 76 10.37 -33.46 19.35
CA ILE A 76 9.86 -33.66 20.72
C ILE A 76 8.68 -34.65 20.73
N THR A 77 7.92 -34.74 19.63
CA THR A 77 6.75 -35.62 19.53
C THR A 77 7.04 -37.04 19.00
N GLN A 78 8.30 -37.36 18.68
CA GLN A 78 8.78 -38.73 18.41
C GLN A 78 9.30 -39.39 19.67
#